data_AF-A0A270NK58-F1
#
_entry.id   AF-A0A270NK58-F1
#
_cell.length_a   1.000
_cell.length_b   1.000
_cell.length_c   1.000
_cell.angle_alpha   90.00
_cell.angle_beta   90.00
_cell.angle_gamma   90.00
#
_symmetry.space_group_name_H-M   'P 1'
#
loop_
_entity.id
_entity.type
_entity.pdbx_description
1 polymer ?
#
loop_
_entity_poly.entity_id
_entity_poly.type
_entity_poly.pdbx_seq_one_letter_code
_entity_poly.pdbx_strand_id
1 'polypeptide(L)'
;MRQSRQSVRIASNPVGEGSAFRRTIERVRGRAIAGAAILAAMEMTRPCKSASSDTVAGIASVDRIDRGRAIVVAASDCHAPIVLRGGGEVWRVAIPAGAHALVCAGSIAISMEGAVAAGTVPASVLSRWMAFRDAAFDAAPVAEVPRHPLVIPGCKEMRDPLELCAFLVELLRRDPQLHERLRTHVAAGEHYQIARYVLGQAPSARVGDLAASYGLSATHFRLRCGEVFGRSAKDQLRQLRASHALLSYQGSETLLSDLALDAGYASQSHFSDEIKEFVGLSPRHIYKAVHQ
;
A
#
# COMPACT_ATOMS: atom_id res chain seq x y z
N MET A 1 9.94 65.91 -45.33
CA MET A 1 10.34 65.59 -43.94
C MET A 1 9.62 64.32 -43.50
N ARG A 2 10.33 63.19 -43.49
CA ARG A 2 9.91 61.94 -42.86
C ARG A 2 10.52 61.94 -41.46
N GLN A 3 9.72 61.74 -40.41
CA GLN A 3 10.26 61.49 -39.07
C GLN A 3 10.21 60.00 -38.72
N SER A 4 11.24 59.63 -38.00
CA SER A 4 11.87 58.33 -37.81
C SER A 4 11.24 57.49 -36.71
N ARG A 5 11.45 56.17 -36.86
CA ARG A 5 11.27 55.11 -35.86
C ARG A 5 12.04 55.41 -34.56
N GLN A 6 11.42 55.05 -33.43
CA GLN A 6 12.14 54.54 -32.26
C GLN A 6 11.29 53.52 -31.51
N SER A 7 11.91 52.38 -31.23
CA SER A 7 11.40 51.17 -30.64
C SER A 7 11.59 51.17 -29.12
N VAL A 8 10.58 50.77 -28.35
CA VAL A 8 10.77 50.34 -26.94
C VAL A 8 9.91 49.11 -26.66
N ARG A 9 10.59 48.12 -26.05
CA ARG A 9 10.18 46.76 -25.74
C ARG A 9 8.95 46.70 -24.81
N ILE A 10 8.00 45.83 -25.13
CA ILE A 10 6.99 45.37 -24.17
C ILE A 10 7.70 44.40 -23.21
N ALA A 11 7.86 44.83 -21.97
CA ALA A 11 8.32 43.99 -20.88
C ALA A 11 7.31 42.87 -20.62
N SER A 12 7.83 41.65 -20.66
CA SER A 12 7.23 40.42 -20.16
C SER A 12 6.73 40.57 -18.72
N ASN A 13 5.50 40.13 -18.45
CA ASN A 13 4.93 39.92 -17.12
C ASN A 13 4.39 38.47 -17.02
N PRO A 14 4.25 37.88 -15.83
CA PRO A 14 5.17 36.86 -15.34
C PRO A 14 4.62 35.44 -15.49
N VAL A 15 5.51 34.54 -15.91
CA VAL A 15 5.35 33.08 -15.84
C VAL A 15 5.47 32.66 -14.37
N GLY A 16 4.35 32.67 -13.62
CA GLY A 16 4.38 32.40 -12.17
C GLY A 16 3.30 31.44 -11.68
N GLU A 17 2.02 31.75 -11.89
CA GLU A 17 0.94 31.05 -11.19
C GLU A 17 0.46 29.77 -11.88
N GLY A 18 0.44 29.75 -13.23
CA GLY A 18 -0.01 28.58 -14.00
C GLY A 18 0.88 27.33 -13.87
N SER A 19 2.19 27.50 -13.62
CA SER A 19 3.12 26.37 -13.47
C SER A 19 3.11 25.75 -12.07
N ALA A 20 2.81 26.55 -11.04
CA ALA A 20 2.68 26.10 -9.66
C ALA A 20 1.32 25.40 -9.47
N PHE A 21 0.26 25.93 -10.08
CA PHE A 21 -1.06 25.31 -10.12
C PHE A 21 -1.07 24.01 -10.94
N ARG A 22 -0.43 23.97 -12.13
CA ARG A 22 -0.24 22.71 -12.87
C ARG A 22 0.59 21.67 -12.12
N ARG A 23 1.69 22.06 -11.47
CA ARG A 23 2.48 21.12 -10.62
C ARG A 23 1.71 20.64 -9.39
N THR A 24 0.84 21.47 -8.84
CA THR A 24 -0.04 21.11 -7.72
C THR A 24 -1.15 20.18 -8.19
N ILE A 25 -1.75 20.44 -9.35
CA ILE A 25 -2.72 19.57 -10.01
C ILE A 25 -2.05 18.26 -10.43
N GLU A 26 -0.83 18.24 -10.97
CA GLU A 26 -0.11 17.00 -11.30
C GLU A 26 0.31 16.23 -10.05
N ARG A 27 0.67 16.90 -8.95
CA ARG A 27 0.87 16.22 -7.65
C ARG A 27 -0.42 15.66 -7.08
N VAL A 28 -1.52 16.39 -7.17
CA VAL A 28 -2.83 15.98 -6.65
C VAL A 28 -3.43 14.88 -7.53
N ARG A 29 -3.28 14.97 -8.86
CA ARG A 29 -3.73 14.01 -9.87
C ARG A 29 -2.84 12.76 -9.86
N GLY A 30 -1.52 12.88 -9.68
CA GLY A 30 -0.62 11.76 -9.45
C GLY A 30 -0.86 11.04 -8.12
N ARG A 31 -1.24 11.77 -7.05
CA ARG A 31 -1.62 11.18 -5.75
C ARG A 31 -3.02 10.56 -5.75
N ALA A 32 -3.96 11.11 -6.53
CA ALA A 32 -5.30 10.55 -6.72
C ALA A 32 -5.28 9.34 -7.66
N ILE A 33 -4.45 9.34 -8.70
CA ILE A 33 -4.20 8.18 -9.58
C ILE A 33 -3.43 7.11 -8.81
N ALA A 34 -2.43 7.45 -8.01
CA ALA A 34 -1.74 6.48 -7.16
C ALA A 34 -2.68 5.92 -6.08
N GLY A 35 -3.51 6.76 -5.44
CA GLY A 35 -4.55 6.31 -4.50
C GLY A 35 -5.59 5.41 -5.17
N ALA A 36 -6.07 5.79 -6.36
CA ALA A 36 -7.00 4.99 -7.15
C ALA A 36 -6.34 3.72 -7.74
N ALA A 37 -5.03 3.72 -8.04
CA ALA A 37 -4.28 2.56 -8.52
C ALA A 37 -3.92 1.61 -7.38
N ILE A 38 -3.65 2.13 -6.18
CA ILE A 38 -3.47 1.34 -4.95
C ILE A 38 -4.81 0.72 -4.56
N LEU A 39 -5.89 1.51 -4.54
CA LEU A 39 -7.24 1.02 -4.26
C LEU A 39 -7.73 0.06 -5.36
N ALA A 40 -7.50 0.34 -6.64
CA ALA A 40 -7.82 -0.58 -7.74
C ALA A 40 -6.94 -1.85 -7.72
N ALA A 41 -5.66 -1.76 -7.38
CA ALA A 41 -4.82 -2.95 -7.19
C ALA A 41 -5.25 -3.78 -5.96
N MET A 42 -5.85 -3.12 -4.96
CA MET A 42 -6.50 -3.78 -3.82
C MET A 42 -7.91 -4.31 -4.15
N GLU A 43 -8.65 -3.68 -5.08
CA GLU A 43 -10.06 -3.96 -5.45
C GLU A 43 -10.27 -4.76 -6.74
N MET A 44 -9.25 -4.93 -7.62
CA MET A 44 -9.25 -5.90 -8.73
C MET A 44 -9.39 -7.37 -8.25
N THR A 45 -9.60 -7.54 -6.95
CA THR A 45 -10.07 -8.74 -6.29
C THR A 45 -11.24 -8.44 -5.35
N ARG A 46 -12.47 -8.66 -5.82
CA ARG A 46 -13.53 -9.21 -4.96
C ARG A 46 -14.30 -10.29 -5.73
N PRO A 47 -14.77 -11.33 -5.05
CA PRO A 47 -14.11 -12.15 -4.03
C PRO A 47 -13.78 -13.54 -4.61
N CYS A 48 -12.80 -14.26 -4.07
CA CYS A 48 -12.78 -15.71 -4.28
C CYS A 48 -12.49 -16.45 -2.98
N LYS A 49 -13.33 -17.46 -2.75
CA LYS A 49 -13.51 -18.26 -1.54
C LYS A 49 -12.20 -18.94 -1.15
N SER A 50 -11.59 -18.50 -0.05
CA SER A 50 -10.60 -19.22 0.78
C SER A 50 -9.69 -18.28 1.58
N ALA A 51 -10.09 -17.04 1.84
CA ALA A 51 -9.71 -16.47 3.13
C ALA A 51 -10.37 -17.37 4.18
N SER A 52 -9.59 -18.29 4.75
CA SER A 52 -9.87 -18.81 6.07
C SER A 52 -10.31 -17.62 6.90
N SER A 53 -11.51 -17.75 7.43
CA SER A 53 -12.12 -16.86 8.37
C SER A 53 -11.12 -16.40 9.43
N ASP A 54 -10.42 -15.30 9.16
CA ASP A 54 -10.29 -14.23 10.12
C ASP A 54 -11.64 -13.49 10.11
N THR A 55 -12.70 -14.27 10.35
CA THR A 55 -13.95 -13.75 10.89
C THR A 55 -13.52 -12.95 12.11
N VAL A 56 -14.09 -11.76 12.21
CA VAL A 56 -14.17 -10.93 13.41
C VAL A 56 -14.54 -11.83 14.61
N ALA A 57 -13.56 -12.51 15.16
CA ALA A 57 -13.65 -13.16 16.45
C ALA A 57 -13.62 -12.02 17.46
N GLY A 58 -14.55 -12.07 18.41
CA GLY A 58 -14.86 -11.00 19.35
C GLY A 58 -13.64 -10.42 20.06
N ILE A 59 -13.87 -9.34 20.80
CA ILE A 59 -12.91 -8.67 21.69
C ILE A 59 -12.09 -9.74 22.42
N ALA A 60 -10.93 -10.06 21.87
CA ALA A 60 -9.98 -11.00 22.45
C ALA A 60 -8.97 -10.13 23.19
N SER A 61 -8.54 -10.58 24.37
CA SER A 61 -7.39 -9.97 25.04
C SER A 61 -6.16 -10.19 24.14
N VAL A 62 -5.78 -9.16 23.40
CA VAL A 62 -4.55 -9.17 22.62
C VAL A 62 -3.43 -8.72 23.55
N ASP A 63 -2.76 -9.71 24.14
CA ASP A 63 -1.71 -9.43 25.13
C ASP A 63 -0.34 -9.15 24.47
N ARG A 64 -0.24 -9.35 23.15
CA ARG A 64 1.01 -9.23 22.40
C ARG A 64 0.80 -8.71 20.98
N ILE A 65 1.70 -7.81 20.56
CA ILE A 65 1.80 -7.29 19.20
C ILE A 65 3.18 -7.66 18.67
N ASP A 66 3.23 -8.52 17.65
CA ASP A 66 4.50 -8.91 17.01
C ASP A 66 5.09 -7.77 16.17
N ARG A 67 6.40 -7.83 15.90
CA ARG A 67 7.13 -6.82 15.12
C ARG A 67 6.41 -6.45 13.81
N GLY A 68 6.29 -5.16 13.53
CA GLY A 68 5.61 -4.63 12.34
C GLY A 68 4.13 -4.96 12.22
N ARG A 69 3.51 -5.45 13.30
CA ARG A 69 2.04 -5.56 13.41
C ARG A 69 1.49 -4.32 14.10
N ALA A 70 0.22 -4.05 13.84
CA ALA A 70 -0.53 -3.01 14.51
C ALA A 70 -1.89 -3.54 14.96
N ILE A 71 -2.38 -2.99 16.06
CA ILE A 71 -3.73 -3.24 16.57
C ILE A 71 -4.40 -1.92 16.93
N VAL A 72 -5.73 -1.88 16.87
CA VAL A 72 -6.51 -0.77 17.40
C VAL A 72 -6.88 -1.10 18.83
N VAL A 73 -6.53 -0.20 19.72
CA VAL A 73 -6.75 -0.34 21.14
C VAL A 73 -7.82 0.67 21.56
N ALA A 74 -8.89 0.20 22.23
CA ALA A 74 -9.87 1.06 22.86
C ALA A 74 -9.49 1.30 24.33
N ALA A 75 -9.57 2.55 24.79
CA ALA A 75 -9.45 2.83 26.22
C ALA A 75 -10.60 2.17 27.00
N SER A 76 -10.27 1.50 28.10
CA SER A 76 -11.28 1.19 29.11
C SER A 76 -11.77 2.49 29.76
N ASP A 77 -12.98 2.45 30.34
CA ASP A 77 -13.53 3.54 31.14
C ASP A 77 -12.64 3.90 32.35
N CYS A 78 -11.64 3.09 32.68
CA CYS A 78 -10.62 3.44 33.67
C CYS A 78 -9.55 4.39 33.09
N HIS A 79 -9.23 5.47 33.81
CA HIS A 79 -8.13 6.39 33.48
C HIS A 79 -6.71 5.80 33.63
N ALA A 80 -6.59 4.49 33.83
CA ALA A 80 -5.29 3.84 34.01
C ALA A 80 -4.53 3.81 32.66
N PRO A 81 -3.24 4.17 32.64
CA PRO A 81 -2.45 4.08 31.42
C PRO A 81 -2.25 2.61 31.02
N ILE A 82 -2.25 2.37 29.72
CA ILE A 82 -1.87 1.09 29.13
C ILE A 82 -0.36 0.96 29.24
N VAL A 83 0.11 -0.20 29.71
CA VAL A 83 1.54 -0.48 29.83
C VAL A 83 1.96 -1.38 28.68
N LEU A 84 2.87 -0.89 27.86
CA LEU A 84 3.52 -1.65 26.79
C LEU A 84 4.91 -2.07 27.27
N ARG A 85 5.30 -3.33 27.06
CA ARG A 85 6.63 -3.84 27.44
C ARG A 85 7.29 -4.55 26.28
N GLY A 86 8.59 -4.36 26.09
CA GLY A 86 9.33 -5.06 25.05
C GLY A 86 10.82 -4.74 25.11
N GLY A 87 11.68 -5.72 24.84
CA GLY A 87 13.13 -5.50 24.79
C GLY A 87 13.76 -5.00 26.10
N GLY A 88 13.12 -5.25 27.25
CA GLY A 88 13.54 -4.74 28.56
C GLY A 88 13.06 -3.33 28.89
N GLU A 89 12.34 -2.67 27.97
CA GLU A 89 11.79 -1.33 28.15
C GLU A 89 10.29 -1.38 28.49
N VAL A 90 9.82 -0.30 29.14
CA VAL A 90 8.43 -0.14 29.56
C VAL A 90 7.95 1.23 29.11
N TRP A 91 6.83 1.26 28.38
CA TRP A 91 6.20 2.48 27.91
C TRP A 91 4.78 2.59 28.46
N ARG A 92 4.43 3.76 28.99
CA ARG A 92 3.09 4.05 29.52
C ARG A 92 2.35 4.95 28.55
N VAL A 93 1.18 4.50 28.13
CA VAL A 93 0.37 5.16 27.11
C VAL A 93 -0.97 5.52 27.71
N ALA A 94 -1.27 6.81 27.78
CA ALA A 94 -2.59 7.29 28.18
C ALA A 94 -3.48 7.42 26.93
N ILE A 95 -4.61 6.73 26.93
CA ILE A 95 -5.66 6.90 25.92
C ILE A 95 -6.88 7.47 26.63
N PRO A 96 -7.46 8.59 26.15
CA PRO A 96 -8.68 9.14 26.74
C PRO A 96 -9.83 8.12 26.75
N ALA A 97 -10.66 8.14 27.79
CA ALA A 97 -11.83 7.26 27.88
C ALA A 97 -12.73 7.43 26.64
N GLY A 98 -13.19 6.31 26.07
CA GLY A 98 -13.98 6.28 24.84
C GLY A 98 -13.22 6.58 23.54
N ALA A 99 -11.90 6.82 23.60
CA ALA A 99 -11.07 6.99 22.41
C ALA A 99 -10.33 5.70 22.04
N HIS A 100 -9.94 5.60 20.77
CA HIS A 100 -9.11 4.51 20.27
C HIS A 100 -7.71 5.03 19.86
N ALA A 101 -6.72 4.14 19.91
CA ALA A 101 -5.40 4.40 19.37
C ALA A 101 -4.91 3.21 18.53
N LEU A 102 -4.23 3.51 17.42
CA LEU A 102 -3.48 2.50 16.69
C LEU A 102 -2.12 2.33 17.38
N VAL A 103 -1.83 1.11 17.84
CA VAL A 103 -0.55 0.76 18.46
C VAL A 103 0.19 -0.17 17.51
N CYS A 104 1.39 0.23 17.08
CA CYS A 104 2.23 -0.55 16.20
C CYS A 104 3.55 -0.90 16.88
N ALA A 105 3.89 -2.20 16.86
CA ALA A 105 5.19 -2.66 17.30
C ALA A 105 6.26 -2.27 16.28
N GLY A 106 7.40 -1.79 16.77
CA GLY A 106 8.57 -1.50 15.96
C GLY A 106 9.36 -2.76 15.60
N SER A 107 10.68 -2.71 15.76
CA SER A 107 11.59 -3.84 15.50
C SER A 107 11.51 -4.96 16.54
N ILE A 108 10.84 -4.72 17.66
CA ILE A 108 10.63 -5.68 18.74
C ILE A 108 9.15 -5.90 18.97
N ALA A 109 8.78 -7.14 19.29
CA ALA A 109 7.44 -7.45 19.75
C ALA A 109 7.21 -6.81 21.13
N ILE A 110 5.98 -6.38 21.37
CA ILE A 110 5.57 -5.74 22.62
C ILE A 110 4.41 -6.51 23.24
N SER A 111 4.42 -6.67 24.57
CA SER A 111 3.27 -7.13 25.33
C SER A 111 2.48 -5.93 25.87
N MET A 112 1.18 -6.12 26.08
CA MET A 112 0.27 -5.08 26.58
C MET A 112 -0.37 -5.53 27.89
N GLU A 113 -0.33 -4.66 28.90
CA GLU A 113 -0.97 -4.85 30.20
C GLU A 113 -1.95 -3.70 30.47
N GLY A 114 -3.15 -4.05 30.97
CA GLY A 114 -4.23 -3.11 31.30
C GLY A 114 -5.60 -3.63 30.86
N ALA A 115 -6.69 -3.15 31.48
CA ALA A 115 -8.05 -3.44 31.02
C ALA A 115 -8.27 -2.73 29.67
N VAL A 116 -8.28 -3.49 28.58
CA VAL A 116 -8.26 -2.94 27.22
C VAL A 116 -9.10 -3.82 26.32
N ALA A 117 -10.07 -3.23 25.62
CA ALA A 117 -10.69 -3.90 24.48
C ALA A 117 -9.82 -3.64 23.24
N ALA A 118 -9.22 -4.70 22.69
CA ALA A 118 -8.39 -4.61 21.49
C ALA A 118 -9.17 -5.13 20.27
N GLY A 119 -9.17 -4.34 19.19
CA GLY A 119 -9.58 -4.75 17.86
C GLY A 119 -8.35 -5.02 16.99
N THR A 120 -8.27 -6.19 16.37
CA THR A 120 -7.19 -6.50 15.44
C THR A 120 -7.37 -5.72 14.15
N VAL A 121 -6.36 -4.96 13.74
CA VAL A 121 -6.26 -4.50 12.35
C VAL A 121 -5.84 -5.70 11.50
N PRO A 122 -6.47 -5.96 10.35
CA PRO A 122 -6.00 -6.99 9.43
C PRO A 122 -4.55 -6.66 9.03
N ALA A 123 -3.58 -7.30 9.68
CA ALA A 123 -2.20 -6.86 9.59
C ALA A 123 -1.60 -7.11 8.21
N SER A 124 -2.16 -8.07 7.46
CA SER A 124 -1.89 -8.26 6.04
C SER A 124 -2.36 -7.07 5.21
N VAL A 125 -3.49 -6.44 5.53
CA VAL A 125 -4.03 -5.28 4.79
C VAL A 125 -3.17 -4.04 5.01
N LEU A 126 -2.82 -3.72 6.26
CA LEU A 126 -1.94 -2.58 6.55
C LEU A 126 -0.58 -2.72 5.86
N SER A 127 0.05 -3.90 6.00
CA SER A 127 1.35 -4.19 5.41
C SER A 127 1.30 -4.16 3.89
N ARG A 128 0.25 -4.74 3.30
CA ARG A 128 0.01 -4.74 1.85
C ARG A 128 -0.19 -3.32 1.35
N TRP A 129 -1.06 -2.53 1.96
CA TRP A 129 -1.30 -1.14 1.55
C TRP A 129 0.02 -0.35 1.54
N MET A 130 0.81 -0.45 2.61
CA MET A 130 2.12 0.22 2.71
C MET A 130 3.07 -0.24 1.61
N ALA A 131 3.11 -1.55 1.34
CA ALA A 131 3.99 -2.09 0.32
C ALA A 131 3.62 -1.65 -1.11
N PHE A 132 2.32 -1.64 -1.44
CA PHE A 132 1.82 -1.15 -2.72
C PHE A 132 2.07 0.34 -2.91
N ARG A 133 1.83 1.13 -1.86
CA ARG A 133 2.17 2.56 -1.83
C ARG A 133 3.65 2.75 -2.12
N ASP A 134 4.52 2.06 -1.40
CA ASP A 134 5.96 2.20 -1.57
C ASP A 134 6.47 1.72 -2.93
N ALA A 135 5.87 0.67 -3.51
CA ALA A 135 6.17 0.26 -4.87
C ALA A 135 5.72 1.31 -5.90
N ALA A 136 4.52 1.89 -5.75
CA ALA A 136 3.97 2.87 -6.67
C ALA A 136 4.73 4.21 -6.65
N PHE A 137 5.33 4.58 -5.51
CA PHE A 137 6.09 5.82 -5.34
C PHE A 137 7.61 5.63 -5.39
N ASP A 138 8.09 4.43 -5.76
CA ASP A 138 9.51 4.05 -5.75
C ASP A 138 10.22 4.46 -4.44
N ALA A 139 9.54 4.18 -3.32
CA ALA A 139 10.04 4.56 -2.01
C ALA A 139 11.28 3.75 -1.66
N ALA A 140 12.30 4.45 -1.18
CA ALA A 140 13.54 3.84 -0.72
C ALA A 140 13.27 2.78 0.37
N PRO A 141 14.08 1.70 0.40
CA PRO A 141 14.03 0.71 1.47
C PRO A 141 14.13 1.38 2.85
N VAL A 142 13.38 0.85 3.82
CA VAL A 142 13.50 1.29 5.22
C VAL A 142 14.80 0.74 5.78
N ALA A 143 15.77 1.63 6.02
CA ALA A 143 17.09 1.25 6.53
C ALA A 143 17.09 0.95 8.03
N GLU A 144 16.31 1.71 8.81
CA GLU A 144 16.24 1.59 10.26
C GLU A 144 14.80 1.50 10.74
N VAL A 145 14.54 0.53 11.60
CA VAL A 145 13.23 0.30 12.20
C VAL A 145 13.30 0.65 13.68
N PRO A 146 12.50 1.64 14.15
CA PRO A 146 12.48 2.05 15.55
C PRO A 146 12.18 0.88 16.48
N ARG A 147 12.83 0.84 17.65
CA ARG A 147 12.48 -0.12 18.72
C ARG A 147 11.22 0.30 19.47
N HIS A 148 11.10 1.60 19.72
CA HIS A 148 9.97 2.18 20.44
C HIS A 148 8.65 1.92 19.69
N PRO A 149 7.56 1.56 20.37
CA PRO A 149 6.26 1.42 19.72
C PRO A 149 5.75 2.75 19.18
N LEU A 150 4.98 2.71 18.10
CA LEU A 150 4.22 3.86 17.62
C LEU A 150 2.81 3.81 18.19
N VAL A 151 2.37 4.93 18.78
CA VAL A 151 0.99 5.13 19.20
C VAL A 151 0.40 6.29 18.42
N ILE A 152 -0.72 6.05 17.74
CA ILE A 152 -1.49 7.06 17.02
C ILE A 152 -2.84 7.21 17.71
N PRO A 153 -3.04 8.24 18.55
CA PRO A 153 -4.30 8.44 19.26
C PRO A 153 -5.40 8.97 18.33
N GLY A 154 -6.65 8.80 18.75
CA GLY A 154 -7.82 9.38 18.07
C GLY A 154 -8.17 8.69 16.75
N CYS A 155 -7.78 7.42 16.59
CA CYS A 155 -8.28 6.63 15.47
C CYS A 155 -9.74 6.23 15.72
N LYS A 156 -10.46 5.82 14.66
CA LYS A 156 -11.75 5.15 14.81
C LYS A 156 -11.51 3.66 15.07
N GLU A 157 -12.55 2.94 15.48
CA GLU A 157 -12.57 1.50 15.29
C GLU A 157 -12.36 1.22 13.80
N MET A 158 -11.27 0.54 13.45
CA MET A 158 -10.96 0.17 12.06
C MET A 158 -11.12 -1.33 11.93
N ARG A 159 -12.38 -1.77 11.77
CA ARG A 159 -12.72 -3.19 11.67
C ARG A 159 -12.77 -3.67 10.23
N ASP A 160 -13.02 -2.77 9.30
CA ASP A 160 -13.10 -3.06 7.87
C ASP A 160 -11.85 -2.60 7.10
N PRO A 161 -11.35 -3.38 6.13
CA PRO A 161 -10.24 -2.98 5.27
C PRO A 161 -10.41 -1.63 4.55
N LEU A 162 -11.63 -1.25 4.16
CA LEU A 162 -11.88 0.02 3.45
C LEU A 162 -11.73 1.21 4.39
N GLU A 163 -12.21 1.09 5.63
CA GLU A 163 -12.02 2.12 6.67
C GLU A 163 -10.53 2.34 6.96
N LEU A 164 -9.77 1.25 7.07
CA LEU A 164 -8.32 1.32 7.23
C LEU A 164 -7.67 2.05 6.05
N CYS A 165 -8.03 1.70 4.81
CA CYS A 165 -7.48 2.37 3.63
C CYS A 165 -7.80 3.88 3.63
N ALA A 166 -9.05 4.25 3.92
CA ALA A 166 -9.47 5.64 4.01
C ALA A 166 -8.68 6.40 5.10
N PHE A 167 -8.48 5.78 6.26
CA PHE A 167 -7.64 6.31 7.32
C PHE A 167 -6.19 6.53 6.86
N LEU A 168 -5.57 5.56 6.20
CA LEU A 168 -4.18 5.66 5.73
C LEU A 168 -3.99 6.74 4.66
N VAL A 169 -4.95 6.86 3.73
CA VAL A 169 -4.96 7.93 2.72
C VAL A 169 -5.08 9.30 3.39
N GLU A 170 -5.98 9.42 4.37
CA GLU A 170 -6.17 10.69 5.07
C GLU A 170 -4.97 11.04 5.96
N LEU A 171 -4.36 10.05 6.61
CA LEU A 171 -3.13 10.20 7.38
C LEU A 171 -1.98 10.69 6.48
N LEU A 172 -1.78 10.06 5.32
CA LEU A 172 -0.79 10.50 4.34
C LEU A 172 -1.01 11.96 3.90
N ARG A 173 -2.27 12.39 3.79
CA ARG A 173 -2.63 13.74 3.37
C ARG A 173 -2.45 14.78 4.48
N ARG A 174 -2.87 14.46 5.70
CA ARG A 174 -2.88 15.39 6.85
C ARG A 174 -1.53 15.49 7.53
N ASP A 175 -0.87 14.36 7.76
CA ASP A 175 0.38 14.28 8.52
C ASP A 175 1.36 13.28 7.86
N PRO A 176 2.13 13.74 6.84
CA PRO A 176 3.12 12.92 6.16
C PRO A 176 4.22 12.40 7.09
N GLN A 177 4.55 13.12 8.16
CA GLN A 177 5.58 12.70 9.11
C GLN A 177 5.12 11.52 9.95
N LEU A 178 3.88 11.56 10.45
CA LEU A 178 3.28 10.45 11.17
C LEU A 178 3.04 9.24 10.26
N HIS A 179 2.64 9.47 9.00
CA HIS A 179 2.58 8.40 8.01
C HIS A 179 3.94 7.72 7.81
N GLU A 180 5.02 8.49 7.69
CA GLU A 180 6.37 7.94 7.55
C GLU A 180 6.82 7.14 8.79
N ARG A 181 6.48 7.63 9.99
CA ARG A 181 6.67 6.86 11.22
C ARG A 181 5.89 5.55 11.17
N LEU A 182 4.63 5.55 10.76
CA LEU A 182 3.86 4.31 10.62
C LEU A 182 4.50 3.36 9.60
N ARG A 183 4.94 3.87 8.45
CA ARG A 183 5.62 3.10 7.40
C ARG A 183 6.87 2.40 7.93
N THR A 184 7.73 3.11 8.67
CA THR A 184 8.96 2.52 9.22
C THR A 184 8.68 1.39 10.24
N HIS A 185 7.60 1.48 11.02
CA HIS A 185 7.22 0.42 11.95
C HIS A 185 6.64 -0.78 11.22
N VAL A 186 5.72 -0.57 10.28
CA VAL A 186 5.13 -1.65 9.47
C VAL A 186 6.20 -2.39 8.65
N ALA A 187 7.23 -1.67 8.19
CA ALA A 187 8.33 -2.26 7.42
C ALA A 187 9.18 -3.27 8.20
N ALA A 188 9.10 -3.27 9.54
CA ALA A 188 9.70 -4.28 10.40
C ALA A 188 9.12 -5.68 10.18
N GLY A 189 7.89 -5.76 9.68
CA GLY A 189 7.11 -6.98 9.59
C GLY A 189 7.41 -7.77 8.32
N GLU A 190 7.42 -9.09 8.44
CA GLU A 190 7.59 -10.01 7.31
C GLU A 190 6.54 -9.80 6.21
N HIS A 191 5.31 -9.43 6.59
CA HIS A 191 4.22 -9.22 5.64
C HIS A 191 4.51 -8.07 4.67
N TYR A 192 5.05 -6.97 5.18
CA TYR A 192 5.47 -5.85 4.35
C TYR A 192 6.66 -6.24 3.47
N GLN A 193 7.65 -6.96 4.04
CA GLN A 193 8.86 -7.36 3.32
C GLN A 193 8.54 -8.28 2.14
N ILE A 194 7.69 -9.30 2.35
CA ILE A 194 7.24 -10.20 1.27
C ILE A 194 6.46 -9.42 0.22
N ALA A 195 5.54 -8.54 0.64
CA ALA A 195 4.77 -7.73 -0.29
C ALA A 195 5.68 -6.85 -1.15
N ARG A 196 6.59 -6.08 -0.54
CA ARG A 196 7.55 -5.22 -1.26
C ARG A 196 8.45 -6.02 -2.17
N TYR A 197 8.95 -7.16 -1.68
CA TYR A 197 9.82 -8.03 -2.45
C TYR A 197 9.12 -8.50 -3.71
N VAL A 198 7.91 -9.06 -3.60
CA VAL A 198 7.11 -9.55 -4.75
C VAL A 198 6.75 -8.42 -5.71
N LEU A 199 6.36 -7.26 -5.20
CA LEU A 199 6.01 -6.09 -6.01
C LEU A 199 7.20 -5.50 -6.78
N GLY A 200 8.43 -5.71 -6.30
CA GLY A 200 9.65 -5.28 -6.96
C GLY A 200 10.19 -6.28 -7.99
N GLN A 201 9.55 -7.43 -8.18
CA GLN A 201 10.04 -8.45 -9.11
C GLN A 201 9.61 -8.16 -10.54
N ALA A 202 10.40 -8.68 -11.48
CA ALA A 202 10.03 -8.69 -12.88
C ALA A 202 8.70 -9.44 -13.09
N PRO A 203 7.82 -8.95 -13.98
CA PRO A 203 6.56 -9.61 -14.30
C PRO A 203 6.73 -11.11 -14.65
N SER A 204 7.81 -11.47 -15.35
CA SER A 204 8.11 -12.83 -15.80
C SER A 204 8.61 -13.79 -14.71
N ALA A 205 8.77 -13.35 -13.47
CA ALA A 205 9.35 -14.15 -12.40
C ALA A 205 8.50 -15.39 -12.05
N ARG A 206 9.16 -16.50 -11.71
CA ARG A 206 8.50 -17.73 -11.27
C ARG A 206 8.51 -17.83 -9.75
N VAL A 207 7.43 -18.34 -9.18
CA VAL A 207 7.28 -18.52 -7.72
C VAL A 207 8.45 -19.29 -7.08
N GLY A 208 9.00 -20.29 -7.77
CA GLY A 208 10.14 -21.06 -7.27
C GLY A 208 11.41 -20.23 -7.12
N ASP A 209 11.73 -19.42 -8.14
CA ASP A 209 12.90 -18.54 -8.15
C ASP A 209 12.75 -17.42 -7.11
N LEU A 210 11.53 -16.90 -6.96
CA LEU A 210 11.19 -15.91 -5.94
C LEU A 210 11.33 -16.47 -4.52
N ALA A 211 10.85 -17.69 -4.28
CA ALA A 211 10.98 -18.34 -2.99
C ALA A 211 12.46 -18.56 -2.62
N ALA A 212 13.24 -19.09 -3.56
CA ALA A 212 14.66 -19.35 -3.36
C ALA A 212 15.45 -18.08 -3.06
N SER A 213 15.23 -16.99 -3.81
CA SER A 213 15.94 -15.73 -3.58
C SER A 213 15.44 -14.93 -2.38
N TYR A 214 14.18 -15.12 -1.96
CA TYR A 214 13.69 -14.63 -0.67
C TYR A 214 14.19 -15.45 0.53
N GLY A 215 14.77 -16.63 0.31
CA GLY A 215 15.30 -17.50 1.36
C GLY A 215 14.26 -18.42 2.02
N LEU A 216 13.15 -18.71 1.33
CA LEU A 216 12.10 -19.62 1.81
C LEU A 216 11.95 -20.83 0.89
N SER A 217 11.42 -21.94 1.45
CA SER A 217 10.93 -23.02 0.63
C SER A 217 9.74 -22.55 -0.22
N ALA A 218 9.54 -23.14 -1.40
CA ALA A 218 8.42 -22.78 -2.27
C ALA A 218 7.05 -22.95 -1.59
N THR A 219 6.92 -23.90 -0.65
CA THR A 219 5.70 -24.11 0.14
C THR A 219 5.48 -22.97 1.13
N HIS A 220 6.48 -22.62 1.94
CA HIS A 220 6.37 -21.52 2.91
C HIS A 220 6.15 -20.17 2.22
N PHE A 221 6.84 -19.92 1.10
CA PHE A 221 6.65 -18.70 0.33
C PHE A 221 5.20 -18.57 -0.18
N ARG A 222 4.61 -19.66 -0.71
CA ARG A 222 3.20 -19.65 -1.14
C ARG A 222 2.25 -19.39 0.01
N LEU A 223 2.49 -20.00 1.17
CA LEU A 223 1.68 -19.79 2.37
C LEU A 223 1.71 -18.32 2.79
N ARG A 224 2.91 -17.74 2.91
CA ARG A 224 3.07 -16.33 3.26
C ARG A 224 2.46 -15.38 2.25
N CYS A 225 2.62 -15.63 0.96
CA CYS A 225 1.92 -14.87 -0.08
C CYS A 225 0.39 -14.99 0.07
N GLY A 226 -0.12 -16.17 0.44
CA GLY A 226 -1.53 -16.39 0.78
C GLY A 226 -2.01 -15.48 1.91
N GLU A 227 -1.29 -15.46 3.03
CA GLU A 227 -1.57 -14.58 4.18
C GLU A 227 -1.51 -13.10 3.80
N VAL A 228 -0.48 -12.71 3.05
CA VAL A 228 -0.22 -11.32 2.68
C VAL A 228 -1.20 -10.80 1.66
N PHE A 229 -1.53 -11.55 0.61
CA PHE A 229 -2.34 -11.09 -0.54
C PHE A 229 -3.77 -11.61 -0.55
N GLY A 230 -4.11 -12.55 0.33
CA GLY A 230 -5.42 -13.21 0.38
C GLY A 230 -5.69 -14.11 -0.83
N ARG A 231 -4.65 -14.52 -1.56
CA ARG A 231 -4.73 -15.31 -2.80
C ARG A 231 -3.44 -16.09 -3.04
N SER A 232 -3.44 -17.03 -3.98
CA SER A 232 -2.23 -17.79 -4.29
C SER A 232 -1.11 -16.89 -4.83
N ALA A 233 0.15 -17.22 -4.51
CA ALA A 233 1.31 -16.50 -5.04
C ALA A 233 1.31 -16.47 -6.58
N LYS A 234 0.84 -17.55 -7.22
CA LYS A 234 0.72 -17.62 -8.68
C LYS A 234 -0.28 -16.59 -9.18
N ASP A 235 -1.45 -16.50 -8.58
CA ASP A 235 -2.49 -15.54 -8.99
C ASP A 235 -2.04 -14.09 -8.76
N GLN A 236 -1.29 -13.83 -7.69
CA GLN A 236 -0.71 -12.51 -7.47
C GLN A 236 0.27 -12.12 -8.59
N LEU A 237 1.17 -13.03 -8.99
CA LEU A 237 2.09 -12.76 -10.10
C LEU A 237 1.36 -12.61 -11.44
N ARG A 238 0.29 -13.38 -11.69
CA ARG A 238 -0.57 -13.18 -12.87
C ARG A 238 -1.13 -11.77 -12.91
N GLN A 239 -1.64 -11.28 -11.79
CA GLN A 239 -2.17 -9.91 -11.72
C GLN A 239 -1.09 -8.84 -11.86
N LEU A 240 0.09 -9.02 -11.27
CA LEU A 240 1.20 -8.08 -11.46
C LEU A 240 1.63 -7.99 -12.93
N ARG A 241 1.68 -9.11 -13.65
CA ARG A 241 1.91 -9.12 -15.11
C ARG A 241 0.84 -8.35 -15.86
N ALA A 242 -0.43 -8.63 -15.57
CA ALA A 242 -1.56 -7.95 -16.18
C ALA A 242 -1.53 -6.43 -15.92
N SER A 243 -1.32 -6.02 -14.68
CA SER A 243 -1.20 -4.61 -14.28
C SER A 243 -0.02 -3.95 -14.98
N HIS A 244 1.15 -4.59 -15.03
CA HIS A 244 2.32 -4.06 -15.72
C HIS A 244 2.05 -3.85 -17.21
N ALA A 245 1.43 -4.82 -17.88
CA ALA A 245 1.05 -4.69 -19.29
C ALA A 245 0.08 -3.52 -19.50
N LEU A 246 -0.96 -3.39 -18.68
CA LEU A 246 -1.94 -2.31 -18.78
C LEU A 246 -1.32 -0.93 -18.54
N LEU A 247 -0.39 -0.82 -17.58
CA LEU A 247 0.29 0.43 -17.25
C LEU A 247 1.39 0.81 -18.25
N SER A 248 1.95 -0.16 -18.98
CA SER A 248 3.04 0.07 -19.95
C SER A 248 2.54 0.48 -21.33
N TYR A 249 1.23 0.53 -21.55
CA TYR A 249 0.66 0.96 -22.82
C TYR A 249 0.82 2.48 -23.01
N GLN A 250 1.49 2.89 -24.10
CA GLN A 250 1.82 4.30 -24.36
C GLN A 250 0.99 4.92 -25.51
N GLY A 251 0.01 4.21 -26.05
CA GLY A 251 -0.88 4.69 -27.12
C GLY A 251 -0.73 3.91 -28.43
N SER A 252 -1.16 4.53 -29.53
CA SER A 252 -1.36 3.86 -30.83
C SER A 252 -0.11 3.26 -31.48
N GLU A 253 1.08 3.66 -31.03
CA GLU A 253 2.36 3.14 -31.54
C GLU A 253 2.83 1.87 -30.82
N THR A 254 2.23 1.52 -29.66
CA THR A 254 2.59 0.29 -28.93
C THR A 254 1.90 -0.93 -29.53
N LEU A 255 2.70 -1.88 -30.03
CA LEU A 255 2.19 -3.18 -30.48
C LEU A 255 1.82 -4.05 -29.28
N LEU A 256 0.63 -4.67 -29.33
CA LEU A 256 0.14 -5.55 -28.26
C LEU A 256 1.00 -6.82 -28.11
N SER A 257 1.66 -7.26 -29.17
CA SER A 257 2.62 -8.37 -29.15
C SER A 257 3.81 -8.06 -28.27
N ASP A 258 4.34 -6.86 -28.41
CA ASP A 258 5.56 -6.42 -27.73
C ASP A 258 5.24 -6.18 -26.25
N LEU A 259 4.10 -5.53 -25.98
CA LEU A 259 3.55 -5.37 -24.64
C LEU A 259 3.35 -6.72 -23.91
N ALA A 260 2.84 -7.72 -24.63
CA ALA A 260 2.66 -9.07 -24.10
C ALA A 260 4.02 -9.71 -23.77
N LEU A 261 5.01 -9.60 -24.66
CA LEU A 261 6.34 -10.15 -24.46
C LEU A 261 7.04 -9.50 -23.25
N ASP A 262 7.01 -8.17 -23.17
CA ASP A 262 7.62 -7.39 -22.08
C ASP A 262 6.98 -7.70 -20.72
N ALA A 263 5.68 -7.97 -20.69
CA ALA A 263 4.96 -8.40 -19.49
C ALA A 263 5.13 -9.91 -19.16
N GLY A 264 5.89 -10.65 -19.97
CA GLY A 264 6.20 -12.07 -19.72
C GLY A 264 5.13 -13.06 -20.19
N TYR A 265 4.33 -12.70 -21.19
CA TYR A 265 3.41 -13.63 -21.86
C TYR A 265 4.09 -14.37 -23.01
N ALA A 266 3.67 -15.62 -23.21
CA ALA A 266 4.14 -16.43 -24.33
C ALA A 266 3.58 -15.97 -25.70
N SER A 267 2.45 -15.26 -25.71
CA SER A 267 1.83 -14.73 -26.93
C SER A 267 0.83 -13.61 -26.64
N GLN A 268 0.52 -12.80 -27.65
CA GLN A 268 -0.51 -11.76 -27.58
C GLN A 268 -1.91 -12.31 -27.26
N SER A 269 -2.23 -13.52 -27.74
CA SER A 269 -3.54 -14.15 -27.47
C SER A 269 -3.68 -14.51 -26.00
N HIS A 270 -2.66 -15.14 -25.40
CA HIS A 270 -2.66 -15.45 -23.96
C HIS A 270 -2.78 -14.17 -23.11
N PHE A 271 -2.07 -13.11 -23.49
CA PHE A 271 -2.23 -11.80 -22.88
C PHE A 271 -3.67 -11.28 -22.97
N SER A 272 -4.28 -11.32 -24.16
CA SER A 272 -5.62 -10.79 -24.39
C SER A 272 -6.69 -11.54 -23.61
N ASP A 273 -6.56 -12.87 -23.52
CA ASP A 273 -7.47 -13.72 -22.76
C ASP A 273 -7.34 -13.47 -21.25
N GLU A 274 -6.12 -13.38 -20.73
CA GLU A 274 -5.88 -13.12 -19.30
C GLU A 274 -6.35 -11.71 -18.87
N ILE A 275 -6.14 -10.67 -19.69
CA ILE A 275 -6.69 -9.34 -19.40
C ILE A 275 -8.22 -9.35 -19.43
N LYS A 276 -8.83 -10.06 -20.39
CA LYS A 276 -10.29 -10.18 -20.46
C LYS A 276 -10.86 -10.95 -19.27
N GLU A 277 -10.15 -11.98 -18.79
CA GLU A 277 -10.50 -12.70 -17.55
C GLU A 277 -10.50 -11.76 -16.34
N PHE A 278 -9.49 -10.89 -16.22
CA PHE A 278 -9.37 -9.99 -15.05
C PHE A 278 -10.27 -8.76 -15.09
N VAL A 279 -10.44 -8.13 -16.25
CA VAL A 279 -11.08 -6.81 -16.39
C VAL A 279 -12.44 -6.91 -17.10
N GLY A 280 -12.79 -8.06 -17.67
CA GLY A 280 -14.02 -8.27 -18.45
C GLY A 280 -13.99 -7.69 -19.86
N LEU A 281 -12.94 -6.92 -20.21
CA LEU A 281 -12.76 -6.26 -21.50
C LEU A 281 -11.44 -6.69 -22.13
N SER A 282 -11.39 -6.76 -23.46
CA SER A 282 -10.12 -7.03 -24.14
C SER A 282 -9.20 -5.80 -24.08
N PRO A 283 -7.86 -5.98 -24.14
CA PRO A 283 -6.90 -4.88 -24.10
C PRO A 283 -7.22 -3.76 -25.10
N ARG A 284 -7.59 -4.13 -26.34
CA ARG A 284 -7.98 -3.16 -27.39
C ARG A 284 -9.14 -2.26 -26.98
N HIS A 285 -10.17 -2.82 -26.33
CA HIS A 285 -11.32 -2.04 -25.88
C HIS A 285 -10.95 -1.10 -24.73
N ILE A 286 -10.14 -1.58 -23.78
CA ILE A 286 -9.65 -0.78 -22.65
C ILE A 286 -8.83 0.40 -23.17
N TYR A 287 -7.84 0.15 -24.03
CA TYR A 287 -6.96 1.19 -24.56
C TYR A 287 -7.71 2.19 -25.45
N LYS A 288 -8.67 1.74 -26.24
CA LYS A 288 -9.52 2.65 -27.02
C LYS A 288 -10.33 3.58 -26.12
N ALA A 289 -10.84 3.10 -24.99
CA ALA A 289 -11.61 3.92 -24.06
C ALA A 289 -10.77 4.95 -23.29
N VAL A 290 -9.48 4.68 -23.06
CA VAL A 290 -8.56 5.59 -22.35
C VAL A 290 -8.05 6.74 -23.23
N HIS A 291 -8.08 6.58 -24.56
CA HIS A 291 -7.57 7.57 -25.53
C HIS A 291 -8.67 8.30 -26.33
N GLN A 292 -9.94 8.20 -25.93
CA GLN A 292 -11.04 9.05 -26.40
C GLN A 292 -11.21 10.26 -25.47
#